data_AF-A0A0Q9R865-F1
#
_entry.id   AF-A0A0Q9R865-F1
#
_cell.length_a   1.000
_cell.length_b   1.000
_cell.length_c   1.000
_cell.angle_alpha   90.00
_cell.angle_beta   90.00
_cell.angle_gamma   90.00
#
_symmetry.space_group_name_H-M   'P 1'
#
loop_
_entity.id
_entity.type
_entity.pdbx_description
1 polymer ?
#
loop_
_entity_poly.entity_id
_entity_poly.type
_entity_poly.pdbx_seq_one_letter_code
_entity_poly.pdbx_strand_id
1 'polypeptide(L)'
;MTRLIDELNALHASYVDAVNTAVSNDDLTTAAELAGDYDRDAIMIMAEREGRQDLLPLFGLDATGGRVSVERDTPLRRLVRRVTTLRAA
;
A
#
# COMPACT_ATOMS: atom_id res chain seq x y z
N MET A 1 -0.33 27.79 4.87
CA MET A 1 -1.18 26.72 4.32
C MET A 1 -0.42 26.15 3.13
N THR A 2 0.20 24.98 3.29
CA THR A 2 0.87 24.23 2.21
C THR A 2 -0.19 23.61 1.29
N ARG A 3 0.03 23.63 -0.02
CA ARG A 3 -0.90 23.00 -0.99
C ARG A 3 -0.65 21.49 -0.98
N LEU A 4 -1.69 20.70 -1.27
CA LEU A 4 -1.57 19.24 -1.42
C LEU A 4 -0.44 18.85 -2.38
N ILE A 5 -0.31 19.58 -3.49
CA ILE A 5 0.76 19.32 -4.46
C ILE A 5 2.16 19.55 -3.88
N ASP A 6 2.32 20.53 -2.98
CA ASP A 6 3.61 20.81 -2.34
C ASP A 6 3.99 19.68 -1.37
N GLU A 7 3.00 19.15 -0.64
CA GLU A 7 3.16 18.00 0.25
C GLU A 7 3.51 16.71 -0.50
N LEU A 8 2.82 16.44 -1.60
CA LEU A 8 3.11 15.29 -2.45
C LEU A 8 4.50 15.40 -3.10
N ASN A 9 4.91 16.60 -3.52
CA ASN A 9 6.26 16.82 -4.06
C ASN A 9 7.34 16.59 -3.00
N ALA A 10 7.11 17.05 -1.77
CA ALA A 10 8.04 16.81 -0.66
C ALA A 10 8.13 15.32 -0.31
N LEU A 11 6.99 14.62 -0.26
CA LEU A 11 6.94 13.16 -0.06
C LEU A 11 7.71 12.43 -1.15
N HIS A 12 7.46 12.77 -2.42
CA HIS A 12 8.12 12.17 -3.57
C HIS A 12 9.64 12.35 -3.49
N ALA A 13 10.12 13.56 -3.22
CA ALA A 13 11.55 13.83 -3.09
C ALA A 13 12.19 12.98 -1.97
N SER A 14 11.53 12.89 -0.80
CA SER A 14 12.01 12.08 0.32
C SER A 14 12.13 10.59 -0.03
N TYR A 15 11.14 10.04 -0.73
CA TYR A 15 11.17 8.64 -1.14
C TYR A 15 12.19 8.36 -2.24
N VAL A 16 12.36 9.29 -3.19
CA VAL A 16 13.42 9.19 -4.23
C VAL A 16 14.80 9.15 -3.57
N ASP A 17 15.07 10.02 -2.61
CA ASP A 17 16.36 10.02 -1.89
C ASP A 17 16.58 8.72 -1.12
N ALA A 18 15.55 8.20 -0.44
CA ALA A 18 15.62 6.94 0.30
C ALA A 18 15.86 5.73 -0.63
N VAL A 19 15.13 5.66 -1.75
CA VAL A 19 15.28 4.59 -2.75
C VAL A 19 16.67 4.65 -3.39
N ASN A 20 17.15 5.83 -3.78
CA ASN A 20 18.49 6.00 -4.34
C ASN A 20 19.57 5.57 -3.35
N THR A 21 19.37 5.86 -2.06
CA THR A 21 20.28 5.40 -0.99
C THR A 21 20.29 3.88 -0.88
N ALA A 22 19.11 3.23 -0.88
CA ALA A 22 19.01 1.77 -0.83
C ALA A 22 19.67 1.11 -2.05
N VAL A 23 19.40 1.62 -3.26
CA VAL A 23 20.01 1.14 -4.51
C VAL A 23 21.54 1.32 -4.49
N SER A 24 22.04 2.44 -3.98
CA SER A 24 23.49 2.70 -3.87
C SER A 24 24.18 1.71 -2.92
N ASN A 25 23.44 1.11 -1.99
CA ASN A 25 23.91 0.08 -1.07
C ASN A 25 23.63 -1.35 -1.57
N ASP A 26 23.17 -1.51 -2.81
CA ASP A 26 22.73 -2.79 -3.41
C ASP A 26 21.55 -3.47 -2.66
N ASP A 27 20.82 -2.68 -1.86
CA ASP A 27 19.65 -3.14 -1.09
C ASP A 27 18.36 -3.00 -1.91
N LEU A 28 18.22 -3.90 -2.88
CA LEU A 28 17.05 -3.92 -3.77
C LEU A 28 15.75 -4.31 -3.04
N THR A 29 15.84 -5.02 -1.92
CA THR A 29 14.68 -5.39 -1.11
C THR A 29 14.10 -4.15 -0.45
N THR A 30 14.92 -3.35 0.24
CA THR A 30 14.46 -2.10 0.83
C THR A 30 14.02 -1.09 -0.22
N ALA A 31 14.69 -1.02 -1.38
CA ALA A 31 14.22 -0.17 -2.47
C ALA A 31 12.79 -0.52 -2.94
N ALA A 32 12.47 -1.81 -3.03
CA ALA A 32 11.12 -2.27 -3.41
C ALA A 32 10.08 -2.00 -2.30
N GLU A 33 10.45 -2.17 -1.03
CA GLU A 33 9.60 -1.85 0.11
C GLU A 33 9.27 -0.34 0.15
N LEU A 34 10.28 0.51 0.01
CA LEU A 34 10.14 1.97 -0.04
C LEU A 34 9.22 2.42 -1.19
N ALA A 35 9.35 1.82 -2.37
CA ALA A 35 8.46 2.14 -3.49
C ALA A 35 7.00 1.79 -3.17
N GLY A 36 6.75 0.66 -2.49
CA GLY A 36 5.41 0.27 -2.07
C GLY A 36 4.83 1.12 -0.94
N ASP A 37 5.68 1.65 -0.06
CA ASP A 37 5.26 2.55 1.02
C ASP A 37 4.98 3.98 0.51
N TYR A 38 5.71 4.46 -0.51
CA TYR A 38 5.41 5.72 -1.19
C TYR A 38 3.96 5.78 -1.70
N ASP A 39 3.52 4.73 -2.41
CA ASP A 39 2.15 4.67 -2.95
C ASP A 39 1.11 4.74 -1.82
N ARG A 40 1.36 4.02 -0.72
CA ARG A 40 0.48 4.03 0.45
C ARG A 40 0.39 5.44 1.06
N ASP A 41 1.53 6.05 1.33
CA ASP A 41 1.58 7.35 2.02
C ASP A 41 0.98 8.46 1.15
N ALA A 42 1.20 8.43 -0.16
CA ALA A 42 0.58 9.36 -1.10
C ALA A 42 -0.96 9.24 -1.08
N ILE A 43 -1.49 8.01 -1.09
CA ILE A 43 -2.93 7.75 -1.00
C ILE A 43 -3.50 8.26 0.33
N MET A 44 -2.80 8.05 1.44
CA MET A 44 -3.24 8.53 2.75
C MET A 44 -3.33 10.05 2.81
N ILE A 45 -2.31 10.77 2.31
CA ILE A 45 -2.31 12.24 2.24
C ILE A 45 -3.47 12.74 1.37
N MET A 46 -3.67 12.15 0.19
CA MET A 46 -4.78 12.53 -0.70
C MET A 46 -6.13 12.31 -0.04
N ALA A 47 -6.35 11.14 0.58
CA ALA A 47 -7.60 10.81 1.24
C ALA A 47 -7.91 11.75 2.42
N GLU A 48 -6.89 12.12 3.21
CA GLU A 48 -7.06 13.09 4.30
C GLU A 48 -7.38 14.50 3.76
N ARG A 49 -6.59 14.98 2.79
CA ARG A 49 -6.73 16.34 2.26
C ARG A 49 -8.03 16.55 1.49
N GLU A 50 -8.54 15.53 0.81
CA GLU A 50 -9.80 15.59 0.08
C GLU A 50 -11.01 15.17 0.93
N GLY A 51 -10.79 14.70 2.17
CA GLY A 51 -11.86 14.16 3.02
C GLY A 51 -12.48 12.88 2.45
N ARG A 52 -11.70 12.08 1.72
CA ARG A 52 -12.11 10.89 0.98
C ARG A 52 -11.57 9.59 1.57
N GLN A 53 -11.53 9.50 2.89
CA GLN A 53 -11.13 8.28 3.61
C GLN A 53 -12.05 7.08 3.30
N ASP A 54 -13.26 7.33 2.79
CA ASP A 54 -14.18 6.31 2.27
C ASP A 54 -13.59 5.49 1.11
N LEU A 55 -12.61 6.05 0.39
CA LEU A 55 -12.00 5.41 -0.77
C LEU A 55 -10.82 4.49 -0.43
N LEU A 56 -10.26 4.58 0.78
CA LEU A 56 -9.09 3.77 1.19
C LEU A 56 -9.27 2.26 0.95
N PRO A 57 -10.45 1.65 1.21
CA PRO A 57 -10.64 0.23 0.93
C PRO A 57 -10.56 -0.15 -0.56
N LEU A 58 -10.79 0.78 -1.49
CA LEU A 58 -10.61 0.55 -2.93
C LEU A 58 -9.14 0.37 -3.30
N PHE A 59 -8.26 1.01 -2.53
CA PHE A 59 -6.81 0.87 -2.63
C PHE A 59 -6.26 -0.27 -1.74
N GLY A 60 -7.13 -1.04 -1.10
CA GLY A 60 -6.74 -2.12 -0.19
C GLY A 60 -6.13 -1.61 1.11
N LEU A 61 -6.51 -0.40 1.56
CA LEU A 61 -6.05 0.21 2.80
C LEU A 61 -7.20 0.39 3.80
N ASP A 62 -6.89 0.29 5.09
CA ASP A 62 -7.79 0.69 6.17
C ASP A 62 -7.58 2.16 6.56
N ALA A 63 -8.36 2.65 7.52
CA ALA A 63 -8.27 4.03 7.99
C ALA A 63 -6.92 4.41 8.61
N THR A 64 -6.07 3.43 8.94
CA THR A 64 -4.73 3.63 9.50
C THR A 64 -3.62 3.48 8.44
N GLY A 65 -3.98 3.22 7.18
CA GLY A 65 -3.02 2.89 6.12
C GLY A 65 -2.49 1.46 6.20
N GLY A 66 -3.12 0.60 7.01
CA GLY A 66 -2.84 -0.82 7.07
C GLY A 66 -3.36 -1.52 5.80
N ARG A 67 -2.60 -2.50 5.29
CA ARG A 67 -3.05 -3.30 4.13
C ARG A 67 -4.23 -4.18 4.55
N VAL A 68 -5.40 -3.89 3.98
CA VAL A 68 -6.55 -4.78 4.06
C VAL A 68 -6.32 -5.89 3.03
N SER A 69 -6.06 -7.10 3.50
CA SER A 69 -6.23 -8.28 2.67
C SER A 69 -7.71 -8.36 2.33
N VAL A 70 -8.09 -7.83 1.16
CA VAL A 70 -9.41 -8.08 0.60
C VAL A 70 -9.38 -9.53 0.15
N GLU A 71 -9.60 -10.46 1.08
CA GLU A 71 -10.01 -11.81 0.75
C GLU A 71 -11.37 -11.72 0.06
N ARG A 72 -11.38 -11.36 -1.22
CA ARG A 72 -12.57 -11.53 -2.03
C ARG A 72 -12.89 -13.02 -1.99
N ASP A 73 -14.06 -13.36 -1.47
CA ASP A 73 -14.54 -14.74 -1.42
C ASP A 73 -14.87 -15.21 -2.85
N THR A 74 -13.82 -15.49 -3.61
CA THR A 74 -13.94 -15.94 -5.00
C THR A 74 -14.34 -17.41 -5.03
N PRO A 75 -15.05 -17.86 -6.08
CA PRO A 75 -15.34 -19.28 -6.27
C PRO A 75 -14.10 -20.19 -6.18
N LEU A 76 -12.94 -19.73 -6.66
CA LEU A 76 -11.68 -20.48 -6.59
C LEU A 76 -11.13 -20.57 -5.16
N ARG A 77 -11.19 -19.48 -4.36
CA ARG A 77 -10.78 -19.55 -2.94
C ARG A 77 -11.70 -20.47 -2.13
N ARG A 78 -13.01 -20.47 -2.40
CA ARG A 78 -13.95 -21.42 -1.79
C ARG A 78 -13.63 -22.87 -2.15
N LEU A 79 -13.29 -23.12 -3.42
CA LEU A 79 -12.87 -24.45 -3.87
C LEU A 79 -11.58 -24.90 -3.16
N VAL A 80 -10.56 -24.06 -3.10
CA VAL A 80 -9.29 -24.37 -2.41
C VAL A 80 -9.55 -24.68 -0.93
N ARG A 81 -10.31 -23.83 -0.23
CA ARG A 81 -10.67 -24.05 1.19
C ARG A 81 -11.34 -25.41 1.38
N ARG A 82 -12.29 -25.77 0.51
CA ARG A 82 -13.03 -27.04 0.57
C ARG A 82 -12.11 -28.25 0.31
N VAL A 83 -11.20 -28.16 -0.65
CA VAL A 83 -10.22 -29.23 -0.93
C VAL A 83 -9.25 -29.40 0.24
N THR A 84 -8.78 -28.31 0.84
CA THR A 84 -7.87 -28.37 2.00
C THR A 84 -8.56 -29.01 3.21
N THR A 85 -9.82 -28.67 3.50
CA THR A 85 -10.59 -29.30 4.59
C THR A 85 -10.80 -30.80 4.34
N LEU A 86 -11.10 -31.22 3.10
CA LEU A 86 -11.30 -32.63 2.76
C LEU A 86 -10.02 -33.46 2.83
N ARG A 87 -8.85 -32.86 2.61
CA ARG A 87 -7.55 -33.56 2.72
C ARG A 87 -7.01 -33.64 4.15
N ALA A 88 -7.53 -32.82 5.05
CA ALA A 88 -7.14 -32.78 6.46
C ALA A 88 -8.01 -33.67 7.37
N ALA A 89 -9.04 -34.31 6.80
CA ALA A 89 -9.92 -35.29 7.44
C ALA A 89 -9.52 -36.72 7.02
#